data_AF-A0A7W7GLZ6-F1
#
_entry.id   AF-A0A7W7GLZ6-F1
#
_cell.length_a   1.000
_cell.length_b   1.000
_cell.length_c   1.000
_cell.angle_alpha   90.00
_cell.angle_beta   90.00
_cell.angle_gamma   90.00
#
_symmetry.space_group_name_H-M   'P 1'
#
loop_
_entity.id
_entity.type
_entity.pdbx_description
1 polymer ?
#
loop_
_entity_poly.entity_id
_entity_poly.type
_entity_poly.pdbx_seq_one_letter_code
_entity_poly.pdbx_strand_id
1 'polypeptide(L)' 'MASEGGKATVRFGDDAVCLISAVPNRGFTVSTSRTEAQTLTVTFSASRHRSEITATIQPQSRAGVREVSW' A
#
# COMPACT_ATOMS: atom_id res chain seq x y z
N MET A 1 -5.34 -1.02 6.60
CA MET A 1 -4.50 -2.21 6.28
C MET A 1 -3.21 -2.11 7.03
N ALA A 2 -2.78 -3.19 7.68
CA ALA A 2 -1.53 -3.24 8.42
C ALA A 2 -0.56 -4.22 7.74
N SER A 3 0.72 -3.91 7.81
CA SER A 3 1.84 -4.70 7.33
C SER A 3 2.98 -4.59 8.34
N GLU A 4 4.06 -5.36 8.16
CA GLU A 4 5.24 -5.24 9.05
C GLU A 4 5.90 -3.86 8.93
N GLY A 5 5.92 -3.31 7.71
CA GLY A 5 6.50 -2.00 7.43
C GLY A 5 5.64 -0.79 7.82
N GLY A 6 4.35 -0.96 8.14
CA GLY A 6 3.50 0.16 8.53
C GLY A 6 2.00 -0.08 8.40
N LYS A 7 1.24 1.02 8.41
CA LYS A 7 -0.21 1.03 8.27
C LYS A 7 -0.64 1.98 7.16
N ALA A 8 -1.43 1.49 6.22
CA ALA A 8 -2.06 2.29 5.18
C ALA A 8 -3.58 2.29 5.32
N THR A 9 -4.19 3.44 5.08
CA THR A 9 -5.65 3.61 4.97
C THR A 9 -5.94 4.12 3.58
N VAL A 10 -6.82 3.42 2.87
CA VAL A 10 -7.24 3.77 1.51
C VAL A 10 -8.75 3.88 1.48
N ARG A 11 -9.26 4.70 0.57
CA ARG A 11 -10.69 4.78 0.24
C ARG A 11 -10.88 4.30 -1.18
N PHE A 12 -11.79 3.36 -1.35
CA PHE A 12 -12.28 2.93 -2.65
C PHE A 12 -13.47 3.83 -3.01
N GLY A 13 -13.38 4.53 -4.14
CA GLY A 13 -14.51 5.17 -4.81
C GLY A 13 -14.97 4.34 -6.01
N ASP A 14 -15.96 4.82 -6.74
CA ASP A 14 -16.53 4.09 -7.87
C ASP A 14 -15.51 3.85 -9.00
N ASP A 15 -14.62 4.82 -9.26
CA ASP A 15 -13.64 4.77 -10.36
C ASP A 15 -12.17 4.99 -9.93
N ALA A 16 -11.91 5.17 -8.63
CA ALA A 16 -10.56 5.41 -8.15
C ALA A 16 -10.25 4.86 -6.75
N VAL A 17 -8.97 4.62 -6.49
CA VAL A 17 -8.42 4.36 -5.15
C VAL A 17 -7.64 5.58 -4.65
N CYS A 18 -8.08 6.14 -3.52
CA CYS A 18 -7.44 7.27 -2.88
C CYS A 18 -6.70 6.84 -1.61
N LEU A 19 -5.45 7.29 -1.47
CA LEU A 19 -4.72 7.14 -0.22
C LEU A 19 -5.25 8.16 0.80
N ILE A 20 -5.64 7.70 1.98
CA ILE A 20 -6.03 8.56 3.10
C ILE A 20 -4.84 8.79 4.02
N SER A 21 -4.07 7.73 4.31
CA SER A 21 -2.87 7.83 5.16
C SER A 21 -1.93 6.67 4.89
N ALA A 22 -0.61 6.91 4.98
CA ALA A 22 0.38 5.85 5.07
C ALA A 22 1.40 6.21 6.16
N VAL A 23 1.45 5.40 7.21
CA VAL A 23 2.31 5.63 8.39
C VAL A 23 3.31 4.48 8.47
N PRO A 24 4.61 4.73 8.20
CA PRO A 24 5.63 3.71 8.34
C PRO A 24 5.89 3.38 9.80
N ASN A 25 6.22 2.11 10.08
CA ASN A 25 6.78 1.70 11.36
C ASN A 25 8.24 2.20 11.46
N ARG A 26 8.79 2.23 12.69
CA ARG A 26 10.15 2.73 12.93
C ARG A 26 11.18 1.93 12.10
N GLY A 27 12.07 2.64 11.40
CA GLY A 27 13.10 2.04 10.55
C GLY A 27 12.63 1.72 9.12
N PHE A 28 11.36 1.99 8.80
CA PHE A 28 10.83 1.93 7.45
C PHE A 28 10.65 3.33 6.87
N THR A 29 10.82 3.44 5.56
CA THR A 29 10.35 4.57 4.76
C THR A 29 9.08 4.15 4.02
N VAL A 30 8.29 5.13 3.58
CA VAL A 30 7.09 4.87 2.79
C VAL A 30 7.17 5.58 1.45
N SER A 31 6.75 4.90 0.39
CA SER A 31 6.55 5.47 -0.94
C SER A 31 5.21 5.01 -1.51
N THR A 32 4.67 5.82 -2.41
CA THR A 32 3.35 5.59 -2.99
C THR A 32 3.45 5.71 -4.50
N SER A 33 2.96 4.70 -5.20
CA SER A 33 2.87 4.69 -6.66
C SER A 33 1.42 4.48 -7.08
N ARG A 34 1.03 5.15 -8.16
CA ARG A 34 -0.27 4.99 -8.79
C ARG A 34 -0.04 4.83 -10.28
N THR A 35 -0.16 3.59 -10.76
CA THR A 35 -0.04 3.29 -12.20
C THR A 35 -1.29 3.74 -12.96
N GLU A 36 -2.46 3.58 -12.34
CA GLU A 36 -3.78 3.95 -12.88
C GLU A 36 -4.64 4.51 -11.75
N ALA A 37 -5.68 5.30 -12.06
CA ALA A 37 -6.59 5.86 -11.04
C ALA A 37 -7.16 4.77 -10.11
N GLN A 38 -7.30 3.56 -10.64
CA GLN A 38 -7.94 2.40 -10.05
C GLN A 38 -6.99 1.53 -9.23
N THR A 39 -5.68 1.75 -9.34
CA THR A 39 -4.65 0.94 -8.69
C THR A 39 -3.66 1.81 -7.92
N LEU A 40 -3.56 1.59 -6.61
CA LEU A 40 -2.64 2.27 -5.72
C LEU A 40 -1.73 1.24 -5.05
N THR A 41 -0.42 1.47 -5.11
CA THR A 41 0.59 0.68 -4.40
C THR A 41 1.29 1.53 -3.36
N VAL A 42 1.24 1.10 -2.10
CA VAL A 42 1.99 1.68 -0.98
C VAL A 42 3.12 0.73 -0.65
N THR A 43 4.36 1.20 -0.70
CA THR A 43 5.54 0.41 -0.35
C THR A 43 6.14 0.95 0.94
N PHE A 44 6.33 0.07 1.92
CA PHE A 44 7.16 0.33 3.09
C PHE A 44 8.48 -0.41 2.92
N SER A 45 9.61 0.30 3.03
CA SER A 45 10.95 -0.27 2.81
C SER A 45 11.87 -0.03 4.01
N ALA A 46 12.56 -1.07 4.45
CA ALA A 46 13.67 -1.03 5.41
C ALA A 46 14.91 -1.68 4.79
N SER A 47 16.02 -1.72 5.53
CA SER A 47 17.31 -2.24 5.03
C SER A 47 17.27 -3.70 4.56
N ARG A 48 16.42 -4.53 5.18
CA ARG A 48 16.29 -5.98 4.91
C ARG A 48 14.85 -6.47 4.73
N HIS A 49 13.92 -5.55 4.53
CA HIS A 49 12.50 -5.87 4.45
C HIS A 49 11.71 -4.89 3.59
N ARG A 50 10.70 -5.39 2.88
CA ARG A 50 9.77 -4.60 2.08
C ARG A 50 8.35 -5.14 2.26
N SER A 51 7.44 -4.26 2.65
CA SER A 51 6.01 -4.51 2.62
C SER A 51 5.38 -3.74 1.48
N GLU A 52 4.61 -4.40 0.63
CA GLU A 52 3.86 -3.78 -0.46
C GLU A 52 2.36 -3.99 -0.23
N ILE A 53 1.61 -2.89 -0.19
CA ILE A 53 0.16 -2.90 -0.11
C ILE A 53 -0.37 -2.44 -1.46
N THR A 54 -1.08 -3.32 -2.16
CA THR A 54 -1.70 -3.00 -3.45
C THR A 54 -3.21 -3.00 -3.29
N ALA A 55 -3.83 -1.86 -3.59
CA ALA A 55 -5.26 -1.65 -3.57
C ALA A 55 -5.78 -1.41 -4.99
N THR A 56 -6.80 -2.15 -5.39
CA THR A 56 -7.44 -2.09 -6.71
C THR A 56 -8.97 -2.06 -6.58
N ILE A 57 -9.67 -1.38 -7.49
CA ILE A 57 -11.14 -1.49 -7.63
C ILE A 57 -11.58 -2.47 -8.72
N GLN A 58 -10.68 -2.90 -9.62
CA GLN A 58 -10.99 -3.85 -10.70
C GLN A 58 -10.34 -5.22 -10.47
N PRO A 59 -11.08 -6.33 -10.68
CA PRO A 59 -12.51 -6.42 -11.03
C PRO A 59 -13.47 -6.16 -9.85
N GLN A 60 -12.93 -6.04 -8.63
CA GLN A 60 -13.67 -5.68 -7.42
C GLN A 60 -12.73 -4.97 -6.45
N SER A 61 -13.31 -4.13 -5.57
CA SER A 61 -12.57 -3.45 -4.50
C SER A 61 -11.87 -4.45 -3.59
N ARG A 62 -10.54 -4.49 -3.67
CA ARG A 62 -9.71 -5.33 -2.83
C ARG A 62 -8.39 -4.64 -2.57
N ALA A 63 -7.78 -5.00 -1.44
CA ALA A 63 -6.38 -4.76 -1.27
C ALA A 63 -5.67 -5.97 -0.68
N GLY A 64 -4.40 -6.13 -1.06
CA GLY A 64 -3.52 -7.20 -0.64
C GLY A 64 -2.24 -6.65 -0.04
N VAL A 65 -1.61 -7.45 0.82
CA VAL A 65 -0.30 -7.16 1.40
C VAL A 65 0.67 -8.24 0.95
N ARG A 66 1.86 -7.83 0.52
CA ARG A 66 2.98 -8.71 0.16
C ARG A 66 4.22 -8.32 0.96
N GLU A 67 4.77 -9.28 1.67
CA GLU A 67 5.99 -9.11 2.47
C GLU A 67 7.18 -9.77 1.75
N VAL A 68 8.34 -9.12 1.79
CA VAL A 68 9.59 -9.62 1.22
C VAL A 68 10.74 -9.29 2.16
N SER A 69 11.55 -10.29 2.50
CA SER A 69 12.78 -10.14 3.29
C SER A 69 13.97 -10.69 2.50
N TRP A 70 15.16 -10.13 2.72
CA TRP A 70 16.41 -10.53 2.07
C TRP A 70 17.57 -10.60 3.06
#